data_AF-A0A926BV60-F1
#
_entry.id   AF-A0A926BV60-F1
#
_cell.length_a   1.000
_cell.length_b   1.000
_cell.length_c   1.000
_cell.angle_alpha   90.00
_cell.angle_beta   90.00
_cell.angle_gamma   90.00
#
_symmetry.space_group_name_H-M   'P 1'
#
loop_
_entity.id
_entity.type
_entity.pdbx_description
1 polymer ?
#
loop_
_entity_poly.entity_id
_entity_poly.type
_entity_poly.pdbx_seq_one_letter_code
_entity_poly.pdbx_strand_id
1 'polypeptide(L)' 'RDYLVAEGIDADRLTSKGYGESVPVSPNETDEGRALNRRVEFKLVK' A
#
# COMPACT_ATOMS: atom_id res chain seq x y z
N ARG A 1 -7.20 5.26 -2.57
CA ARG A 1 -8.58 4.73 -2.56
C ARG A 1 -9.44 5.50 -3.54
N ASP A 2 -9.60 6.81 -3.36
CA ASP A 2 -10.54 7.62 -4.14
C ASP A 2 -10.29 7.58 -5.65
N TYR A 3 -9.03 7.55 -6.08
CA TYR A 3 -8.66 7.33 -7.48
C TYR A 3 -9.27 6.04 -8.06
N LEU A 4 -9.18 4.92 -7.34
CA LEU A 4 -9.71 3.63 -7.80
C LEU A 4 -11.24 3.62 -7.87
N VAL A 5 -11.90 4.38 -6.99
CA VAL A 5 -13.36 4.56 -7.03
C VAL A 5 -13.77 5.39 -8.24
N ALA A 6 -13.02 6.46 -8.54
CA ALA A 6 -13.24 7.26 -9.74
C ALA A 6 -13.05 6.45 -11.05
N GLU A 7 -12.11 5.50 -11.05
CA GLU A 7 -11.89 4.55 -12.14
C GLU A 7 -12.93 3.41 -12.20
N GLY A 8 -13.97 3.44 -11.34
CA GLY A 8 -15.13 2.54 -11.41
C GLY A 8 -15.08 1.32 -10.50
N ILE A 9 -14.10 1.21 -9.60
CA ILE A 9 -14.11 0.15 -8.56
C ILE A 9 -15.06 0.55 -7.44
N ASP A 10 -16.04 -0.30 -7.15
CA ASP A 10 -16.97 -0.11 -6.04
C ASP A 10 -16.21 0.13 -4.71
N ALA A 11 -16.57 1.20 -4.01
CA ALA A 11 -15.95 1.60 -2.75
C ALA A 11 -16.08 0.52 -1.67
N ASP A 12 -17.17 -0.25 -1.67
CA ASP A 12 -17.43 -1.30 -0.67
C ASP A 12 -16.48 -2.50 -0.84
N ARG A 13 -15.86 -2.65 -2.02
CA ARG A 13 -14.84 -3.67 -2.30
C ARG A 13 -13.44 -3.27 -1.84
N LEU A 14 -13.24 -2.04 -1.36
CA LEU A 14 -11.93 -1.48 -1.07
C LEU A 14 -11.77 -1.16 0.42
N THR A 15 -10.83 -1.84 1.07
CA THR A 15 -10.36 -1.49 2.42
C THR A 15 -8.94 -0.95 2.36
N SER A 16 -8.70 0.25 2.88
CA SER A 16 -7.36 0.83 3.00
C SER A 16 -6.83 0.73 4.43
N LYS A 17 -5.61 0.23 4.60
CA LYS A 17 -4.92 0.19 5.89
C LYS A 17 -3.50 0.74 5.74
N GLY A 18 -3.17 1.76 6.53
CA GLY A 18 -1.81 2.31 6.59
C GLY A 18 -0.97 1.56 7.62
N TYR A 19 0.20 1.06 7.20
CA TYR A 19 1.15 0.37 8.07
C TYR A 19 2.34 1.23 8.49
N GLY A 20 2.56 2.38 7.83
CA GLY A 20 3.76 3.18 8.06
C GLY A 20 5.03 2.34 7.91
N GLU A 21 5.93 2.44 8.87
CA GLU A 21 7.22 1.73 8.88
C GLU A 21 7.17 0.36 9.55
N SER A 22 6.00 -0.08 10.05
CA SER A 22 5.90 -1.29 10.88
C SER A 22 6.03 -2.60 10.09
N VAL A 23 6.02 -2.56 8.76
CA VAL A 23 6.11 -3.73 7.87
C VAL A 23 7.10 -3.46 6.73
N PRO A 24 8.41 -3.39 7.03
CA PRO A 24 9.43 -3.17 6.01
C PRO A 24 9.63 -4.43 5.16
N VAL A 25 9.96 -4.24 3.88
CA VAL A 25 10.41 -5.30 2.96
C VAL A 25 11.90 -5.22 2.67
N SER A 26 12.53 -4.12 3.05
CA SER A 26 13.97 -3.89 2.92
C SER A 26 14.49 -3.15 4.16
N PRO A 27 15.79 -3.26 4.49
CA PRO A 27 16.40 -2.44 5.53
C PRO A 27 16.25 -0.92 5.24
N ASN A 28 16.23 -0.06 6.26
CA ASN A 28 16.00 1.39 6.12
C ASN A 28 17.29 2.23 6.04
N GLU A 29 18.45 1.57 6.13
CA GLU A 29 19.77 2.17 6.20
C GLU A 29 20.18 2.84 4.88
N THR A 30 19.72 2.32 3.74
CA THR A 30 20.03 2.86 2.41
C THR A 30 18.85 3.58 1.77
N ASP A 31 19.15 4.50 0.87
CA ASP A 31 18.14 5.26 0.13
C ASP A 31 17.27 4.33 -0.72
N GLU A 32 17.89 3.30 -1.30
CA GLU A 32 17.25 2.25 -2.08
C GLU A 32 16.29 1.44 -1.21
N GLY A 33 16.72 1.03 -0.02
CA GLY A 33 15.89 0.25 0.91
C GLY A 33 14.67 1.03 1.38
N ARG A 34 14.84 2.32 1.71
CA ARG A 34 13.71 3.21 2.03
C ARG A 34 12.79 3.42 0.83
N ALA A 35 13.33 3.50 -0.39
CA ALA A 35 12.52 3.61 -1.60
C ALA A 35 11.65 2.36 -1.83
N LEU A 36 12.20 1.16 -1.60
CA LEU A 36 11.45 -0.10 -1.64
C LEU A 36 10.35 -0.16 -0.57
N ASN A 37 10.59 0.41 0.61
CA ASN A 37 9.60 0.43 1.69
C ASN A 37 8.43 1.38 1.43
N ARG A 38 8.63 2.49 0.70
CA ARG A 38 7.59 3.44 0.30
C ARG A 38 6.72 2.89 -0.82
N ARG A 39 5.83 1.96 -0.48
CA ARG A 39 5.00 1.22 -1.45
C ARG A 39 3.54 1.11 -1.02
N VAL A 40 2.70 0.76 -1.99
CA VAL A 40 1.31 0.34 -1.79
C VAL A 40 1.18 -1.11 -2.23
N GLU A 41 0.55 -1.94 -1.41
CA GLU A 41 0.26 -3.34 -1.74
C GLU A 41 -1.24 -3.58 -1.84
N PHE A 42 -1.64 -4.43 -2.77
CA PHE A 42 -3.01 -4.91 -2.91
C PHE A 42 -3.09 -6.38 -2.48
N LYS A 43 -4.05 -6.69 -1.60
CA LYS A 43 -4.31 -8.05 -1.13
C LYS A 43 -5.73 -8.43 -1.46
N LEU A 44 -5.92 -9.60 -2.04
CA LEU A 44 -7.25 -10.17 -2.24
C LEU A 44 -7.76 -10.71 -0.91
N VAL A 45 -8.94 -10.25 -0.49
CA VAL A 45 -9.63 -10.72 0.70
C VAL A 45 -10.72 -11.71 0.26
N LYS A 46 -10.84 -12.83 0.97
CA LYS A 46 -11.85 -13.87 0.71
C LYS A 46 -13.20 -13.51 1.33
#